data_AF-A0A1M5HPY2-F1
#
_entry.id   AF-A0A1M5HPY2-F1
#
_cell.length_a   1.000
_cell.length_b   1.000
_cell.length_c   1.000
_cell.angle_alpha   90.00
_cell.angle_beta   90.00
_cell.angle_gamma   90.00
#
_symmetry.space_group_name_H-M   'P 1'
#
loop_
_entity.id
_entity.type
_entity.pdbx_description
1 polymer ?
#
loop_
_entity_poly.entity_id
_entity_poly.type
_entity_poly.pdbx_seq_one_letter_code
_entity_poly.pdbx_strand_id
1 'polypeptide(L)'
;MISISKKDDKELGVGGKITVFTLLTIVVLGALAAFLAIVAFGFIGFFQIFEAEYDSFGSLFSYIVIAFIISIFLELFARALFNVMSLYISSKVKTFVVRLILDAGCTWFVLFLVDEWMTSVQIPALTELALALLLFLIEYLFDGNGKEKTE
;
A
#
# COMPACT_ATOMS: atom_id res chain seq x y z
N MET A 1 -27.73 42.94 30.72
CA MET A 1 -27.02 41.85 31.42
C MET A 1 -27.36 40.55 30.69
N ILE A 2 -26.54 40.15 29.71
CA ILE A 2 -26.78 38.93 28.92
C ILE A 2 -26.07 37.79 29.63
N SER A 3 -26.85 36.91 30.25
CA SER A 3 -26.36 35.67 30.85
C SER A 3 -26.01 34.69 29.72
N ILE A 4 -24.72 34.48 29.46
CA ILE A 4 -24.25 33.41 28.59
C ILE A 4 -24.55 32.08 29.28
N SER A 5 -25.50 31.32 28.72
CA SER A 5 -25.81 29.96 29.14
C SER A 5 -24.57 29.08 28.93
N LYS A 6 -24.02 28.59 30.05
CA LYS A 6 -22.93 27.62 30.09
C LYS A 6 -23.46 26.33 29.45
N LYS A 7 -22.89 25.95 28.30
CA LYS A 7 -23.22 24.71 27.61
C LYS A 7 -22.62 23.57 28.44
N ASP A 8 -23.47 22.81 29.12
CA ASP A 8 -23.05 21.62 29.86
C ASP A 8 -22.44 20.60 28.89
N ASP A 9 -21.15 20.33 29.06
CA ASP A 9 -20.48 19.17 28.49
C ASP A 9 -21.13 17.91 29.09
N LYS A 10 -22.15 17.37 28.43
CA LYS A 10 -22.77 16.11 28.86
C LYS A 10 -21.73 14.99 28.75
N GLU A 11 -21.13 14.63 29.87
CA GLU A 11 -20.32 13.42 29.97
C GLU A 11 -21.14 12.21 29.52
N LEU A 12 -20.66 11.53 28.48
CA LEU A 12 -21.28 10.30 28.00
C LEU A 12 -21.24 9.26 29.12
N GLY A 13 -22.41 8.73 29.48
CA GLY A 13 -22.49 7.58 30.37
C GLY A 13 -21.70 6.38 29.82
N VAL A 14 -21.31 5.45 30.68
CA VAL A 14 -20.48 4.28 30.31
C VAL A 14 -21.01 3.55 29.08
N GLY A 15 -22.33 3.35 28.97
CA GLY A 15 -22.95 2.74 27.80
C GLY A 15 -22.78 3.56 26.52
N GLY A 16 -22.85 4.89 26.60
CA GLY A 16 -22.59 5.78 25.46
C GLY A 16 -21.14 5.70 24.99
N LYS A 17 -20.18 5.64 25.92
CA LYS A 17 -18.75 5.46 25.59
C LYS A 17 -18.48 4.12 24.90
N ILE A 18 -19.09 3.03 25.39
CA ILE A 18 -18.96 1.70 24.77
C ILE A 18 -19.54 1.70 23.36
N THR A 19 -20.74 2.24 23.16
CA THR A 19 -21.37 2.30 21.83
C THR A 19 -20.52 3.09 20.83
N VAL A 20 -20.00 4.25 21.23
CA VAL A 20 -19.12 5.07 20.38
C VAL A 20 -17.84 4.29 20.03
N PHE A 21 -17.21 3.65 21.01
CA PHE A 21 -15.99 2.87 20.77
C PHE A 21 -16.24 1.69 19.81
N THR A 22 -17.35 0.97 20.00
CA THR A 22 -17.74 -0.15 19.12
C THR A 22 -17.99 0.33 17.70
N LEU A 23 -18.75 1.42 17.52
CA LEU A 23 -19.00 1.99 16.19
C LEU A 23 -17.71 2.45 15.51
N LEU A 24 -16.83 3.12 16.24
CA LEU A 24 -15.52 3.54 15.72
C LEU A 24 -14.69 2.33 15.27
N THR A 25 -14.65 1.27 16.09
CA THR A 25 -13.93 0.04 15.78
C THR A 25 -14.46 -0.62 14.50
N ILE A 26 -15.79 -0.72 14.35
CA ILE A 26 -16.42 -1.27 13.15
C ILE A 26 -16.06 -0.44 11.91
N VAL A 27 -16.10 0.89 12.00
CA VAL A 27 -15.75 1.77 10.88
C VAL A 27 -14.29 1.58 10.46
N VAL A 28 -13.36 1.52 11.43
CA VAL A 28 -11.93 1.31 11.14
C VAL A 28 -11.69 -0.06 10.51
N LEU A 29 -12.24 -1.13 11.09
CA LEU A 29 -12.12 -2.48 10.54
C LEU A 29 -12.76 -2.61 9.16
N GLY A 30 -13.92 -1.97 8.96
CA GLY A 30 -14.61 -1.94 7.67
C GLY A 30 -13.80 -1.24 6.59
N ALA A 31 -13.16 -0.11 6.91
CA ALA A 31 -12.28 0.60 5.99
C ALA A 31 -11.04 -0.25 5.61
N LEU A 32 -10.42 -0.92 6.59
CA LEU A 32 -9.30 -1.83 6.35
C LEU A 32 -9.70 -3.02 5.48
N ALA A 33 -10.86 -3.63 5.75
CA ALA A 33 -11.37 -4.74 4.96
C ALA A 33 -11.69 -4.33 3.51
N ALA A 34 -12.31 -3.16 3.31
CA ALA A 34 -12.59 -2.62 1.99
C ALA A 34 -11.30 -2.33 1.21
N PHE A 35 -10.30 -1.74 1.87
CA PHE A 35 -8.98 -1.51 1.27
C PHE A 35 -8.32 -2.82 0.82
N LEU A 36 -8.27 -3.83 1.69
CA LEU A 36 -7.71 -5.14 1.36
C LEU A 36 -8.49 -5.83 0.23
N ALA A 37 -9.82 -5.70 0.20
CA ALA A 37 -10.64 -6.24 -0.88
C ALA A 37 -10.34 -5.59 -2.23
N ILE A 38 -10.13 -4.26 -2.28
CA ILE A 38 -9.74 -3.55 -3.50
C ILE A 38 -8.37 -4.03 -3.99
N VAL A 39 -7.39 -4.15 -3.08
CA VAL A 39 -6.05 -4.65 -3.43
C VAL A 39 -6.14 -6.08 -3.95
N ALA A 40 -6.82 -6.98 -3.24
CA ALA A 40 -7.02 -8.36 -3.66
C ALA A 40 -7.71 -8.47 -5.02
N PHE A 41 -8.73 -7.65 -5.27
CA PHE A 41 -9.40 -7.60 -6.57
C PHE A 41 -8.45 -7.16 -7.69
N GLY A 42 -7.58 -6.19 -7.44
CA GLY A 42 -6.55 -5.77 -8.38
C GLY A 42 -5.58 -6.91 -8.74
N PHE A 43 -5.13 -7.67 -7.74
CA PHE A 43 -4.27 -8.84 -7.94
C PHE A 43 -4.98 -9.97 -8.69
N ILE A 44 -6.23 -10.29 -8.34
CA ILE A 44 -7.03 -11.31 -9.05
C ILE A 44 -7.15 -10.94 -10.54
N GLY A 45 -7.54 -9.69 -10.82
CA GLY A 45 -7.67 -9.21 -12.20
C GLY A 45 -6.36 -9.25 -12.97
N PHE A 46 -5.25 -8.86 -12.33
CA PHE A 46 -3.93 -8.91 -12.94
C PHE A 46 -3.48 -10.35 -13.21
N PHE A 47 -3.59 -11.26 -12.24
CA PHE A 47 -3.21 -12.66 -12.38
C PHE A 47 -4.03 -13.40 -13.42
N GLN A 48 -5.32 -13.06 -13.57
CA GLN A 48 -6.16 -13.63 -14.63
C GLN A 48 -5.70 -13.22 -16.03
N ILE A 49 -5.16 -12.00 -16.22
CA ILE A 49 -4.66 -11.53 -17.52
C ILE A 49 -3.32 -12.19 -17.88
N PHE A 50 -2.47 -12.42 -16.87
CA PHE A 50 -1.11 -12.94 -17.03
C PHE A 50 -0.97 -14.45 -16.73
N GLU A 51 -2.10 -15.15 -16.61
CA GLU A 51 -2.18 -16.61 -16.37
C GLU A 51 -1.35 -17.09 -15.16
N ALA A 52 -1.29 -16.29 -14.09
CA ALA A 52 -0.63 -16.70 -12.85
C ALA A 52 -1.52 -17.67 -12.04
N GLU A 53 -0.91 -18.73 -11.49
CA GLU A 53 -1.63 -19.79 -10.80
C GLU A 53 -1.52 -19.64 -9.28
N TYR A 54 -2.62 -19.89 -8.57
CA TYR A 54 -2.67 -19.96 -7.12
C TYR A 54 -3.70 -20.98 -6.68
N ASP A 55 -3.40 -21.75 -5.62
CA ASP A 55 -4.24 -22.88 -5.20
C ASP A 55 -5.63 -22.46 -4.69
N SER A 56 -5.71 -21.28 -4.06
CA SER A 56 -6.96 -20.79 -3.46
C SER A 56 -6.94 -19.29 -3.23
N PHE A 57 -8.13 -18.71 -3.02
CA PHE A 57 -8.24 -17.31 -2.56
C PHE A 57 -7.50 -17.05 -1.25
N GLY A 58 -7.40 -18.06 -0.37
CA GLY A 58 -6.64 -17.96 0.88
C GLY A 58 -5.14 -17.80 0.64
N SER A 59 -4.59 -18.57 -0.31
CA SER A 59 -3.18 -18.50 -0.73
C SER A 59 -2.85 -17.14 -1.34
N LEU A 60 -3.73 -16.61 -2.20
CA LEU A 60 -3.56 -15.28 -2.77
C LEU A 60 -3.60 -14.20 -1.69
N PHE A 61 -4.55 -14.30 -0.75
CA PHE A 61 -4.67 -13.32 0.32
C PHE A 61 -3.44 -13.33 1.24
N SER A 62 -2.94 -14.50 1.63
CA SER A 62 -1.71 -14.59 2.42
C SER A 62 -0.49 -14.07 1.65
N TYR A 63 -0.38 -14.36 0.35
CA TYR A 63 0.66 -13.81 -0.52
C TYR A 63 0.68 -12.28 -0.47
N ILE A 64 -0.47 -11.63 -0.67
CA ILE A 64 -0.60 -10.16 -0.62
C ILE A 64 -0.20 -9.61 0.75
N VAL A 65 -0.67 -10.24 1.84
CA VAL A 65 -0.37 -9.78 3.21
C VAL A 65 1.12 -9.92 3.53
N ILE A 66 1.74 -11.05 3.18
CA ILE A 66 3.17 -11.30 3.41
C ILE A 66 4.00 -10.33 2.58
N ALA A 67 3.71 -10.19 1.29
CA ALA A 67 4.38 -9.24 0.41
C ALA A 67 4.27 -7.82 0.96
N PHE A 68 3.08 -7.39 1.39
CA PHE A 68 2.88 -6.08 2.00
C PHE A 68 3.74 -5.86 3.26
N ILE A 69 3.81 -6.85 4.16
CA ILE A 69 4.63 -6.75 5.38
C ILE A 69 6.12 -6.60 5.03
N ILE A 70 6.63 -7.38 4.08
CA ILE A 70 8.04 -7.31 3.66
C ILE A 70 8.32 -5.99 2.93
N SER A 71 7.40 -5.55 2.06
CA SER A 71 7.49 -4.28 1.34
C SER A 71 7.64 -3.09 2.27
N ILE A 72 6.97 -3.04 3.44
CA ILE A 72 7.15 -1.93 4.40
C ILE A 72 8.62 -1.71 4.75
N PHE A 73 9.39 -2.78 4.98
CA PHE A 73 10.80 -2.68 5.32
C PHE A 73 11.66 -2.28 4.12
N LEU A 74 11.40 -2.88 2.96
CA LEU A 74 12.17 -2.64 1.74
C LEU A 74 11.90 -1.27 1.14
N GLU A 75 10.66 -0.78 1.17
CA GLU A 75 10.30 0.57 0.75
C GLU A 75 10.96 1.63 1.63
N LEU A 76 11.02 1.41 2.95
CA LEU A 76 11.73 2.33 3.84
C LEU A 76 13.22 2.42 3.47
N PHE A 77 13.82 1.27 3.17
CA PHE A 77 15.20 1.20 2.70
C PHE A 77 15.39 1.88 1.32
N ALA A 78 14.52 1.61 0.36
CA ALA A 78 14.53 2.19 -0.98
C ALA A 78 14.42 3.73 -0.92
N ARG A 79 13.49 4.25 -0.11
CA ARG A 79 13.31 5.70 0.09
C ARG A 79 14.52 6.36 0.75
N ALA A 80 15.13 5.70 1.74
CA ALA A 80 16.36 6.19 2.36
C ALA A 80 17.52 6.27 1.35
N LEU A 81 17.71 5.22 0.55
CA LEU A 81 18.71 5.19 -0.51
C LEU A 81 18.42 6.25 -1.59
N PHE A 82 17.17 6.38 -2.02
CA PHE A 82 16.76 7.37 -3.00
C PHE A 82 17.09 8.79 -2.54
N ASN A 83 16.79 9.12 -1.28
CA ASN A 83 17.09 10.44 -0.72
C ASN A 83 18.59 10.75 -0.78
N VAL A 84 19.46 9.80 -0.41
CA VAL A 84 20.91 9.98 -0.49
C VAL A 84 21.38 10.14 -1.94
N MET A 85 20.91 9.29 -2.85
CA MET A 85 21.30 9.36 -4.27
C MET A 85 20.79 10.63 -4.95
N SER A 86 19.62 11.14 -4.56
CA SER A 86 19.01 12.32 -5.16
C SER A 86 19.87 13.58 -4.98
N LEU A 87 20.68 13.64 -3.92
CA LEU A 87 21.62 14.74 -3.67
C LEU A 87 22.70 14.87 -4.76
N TYR A 88 23.01 13.78 -5.45
CA TYR A 88 24.04 13.74 -6.49
C TYR A 88 23.47 13.78 -7.92
N ILE A 89 22.14 13.83 -8.06
CA ILE A 89 21.44 13.74 -9.35
C ILE A 89 20.60 14.98 -9.61
N SER A 90 21.02 15.80 -10.57
CA SER A 90 20.30 17.04 -10.94
C SER A 90 19.30 16.85 -12.09
N SER A 91 19.42 15.79 -12.89
CA SER A 91 18.56 15.57 -14.05
C SER A 91 17.26 14.87 -13.68
N LYS A 92 16.12 15.48 -14.02
CA LYS A 92 14.77 14.92 -13.80
C LYS A 92 14.61 13.50 -14.34
N VAL A 93 15.14 13.23 -15.54
CA VAL A 93 15.07 11.90 -16.15
C VAL A 93 15.89 10.89 -15.36
N LYS A 94 17.09 11.26 -14.90
CA LYS A 94 17.93 10.38 -14.08
C LYS A 94 17.28 10.12 -12.73
N THR A 95 16.69 11.13 -12.10
CA THR A 95 15.95 10.97 -10.84
C THR A 95 14.78 10.01 -11.01
N PHE A 96 14.01 10.13 -12.10
CA PHE A 96 12.93 9.19 -12.41
C PHE A 96 13.43 7.76 -12.58
N VAL A 97 14.51 7.55 -13.35
CA VAL A 97 15.09 6.22 -13.58
C VAL A 97 15.60 5.60 -12.28
N VAL A 98 16.28 6.37 -11.43
CA VAL A 98 16.74 5.85 -10.13
C VAL A 98 15.56 5.48 -9.23
N ARG A 99 14.51 6.30 -9.23
CA ARG A 99 13.29 5.99 -8.49
C ARG A 99 12.64 4.71 -8.99
N LEU A 100 12.51 4.56 -10.32
CA LEU A 100 11.96 3.35 -10.94
C LEU A 100 12.78 2.11 -10.55
N ILE A 101 14.10 2.17 -10.65
CA ILE A 101 14.97 1.04 -10.32
C ILE A 101 14.85 0.65 -8.85
N LEU A 102 14.81 1.63 -7.94
CA LEU A 102 14.70 1.36 -6.51
C LEU A 102 13.31 0.87 -6.11
N ASP A 103 12.27 1.63 -6.43
CA ASP A 103 10.90 1.33 -5.98
C ASP A 103 10.39 0.05 -6.68
N ALA A 104 10.45 0.00 -8.02
CA ALA A 104 9.99 -1.18 -8.77
C ALA A 104 10.92 -2.39 -8.56
N GLY A 105 12.23 -2.17 -8.46
CA GLY A 105 13.19 -3.26 -8.22
C GLY A 105 13.03 -3.88 -6.84
N CYS A 106 12.84 -3.08 -5.79
CA CYS A 106 12.54 -3.59 -4.46
C CYS A 106 11.19 -4.31 -4.42
N THR A 107 10.16 -3.75 -5.07
CA THR A 107 8.84 -4.39 -5.15
C THR A 107 8.92 -5.75 -5.87
N TRP A 108 9.60 -5.80 -7.02
CA TRP A 108 9.81 -7.04 -7.76
C TRP A 108 10.57 -8.07 -6.91
N PHE A 109 11.62 -7.65 -6.20
CA PHE A 109 12.37 -8.54 -5.30
C PHE A 109 11.49 -9.10 -4.17
N VAL A 110 10.57 -8.31 -3.62
CA VAL A 110 9.61 -8.80 -2.62
C VAL A 110 8.69 -9.85 -3.24
N LEU A 111 8.11 -9.58 -4.40
CA LEU A 111 7.21 -10.52 -5.07
C LEU A 111 7.91 -11.85 -5.33
N PHE A 112 9.10 -11.80 -5.94
CA PHE A 112 9.94 -12.97 -6.18
C PHE A 112 10.27 -13.75 -4.90
N LEU A 113 10.62 -13.05 -3.82
CA LEU A 113 10.95 -13.69 -2.55
C LEU A 113 9.73 -14.40 -1.93
N VAL A 114 8.54 -13.80 -2.04
CA VAL A 114 7.31 -14.38 -1.49
C VAL A 114 6.82 -15.54 -2.34
N ASP A 115 6.90 -15.44 -3.67
CA ASP A 115 6.57 -16.53 -4.59
C ASP A 115 7.44 -17.76 -4.32
N GLU A 116 8.76 -17.60 -4.26
CA GLU A 116 9.69 -18.70 -3.97
C GLU A 116 9.48 -19.30 -2.56
N TRP A 117 9.06 -18.48 -1.59
CA TRP A 117 8.77 -18.97 -0.24
C TRP A 117 7.43 -19.70 -0.14
N MET A 118 6.45 -19.33 -0.97
CA MET A 118 5.10 -19.86 -0.93
C MET A 118 4.84 -20.86 -2.06
N THR A 119 4.99 -22.14 -1.77
CA THR A 119 4.68 -23.24 -2.73
C THR A 119 3.25 -23.29 -3.28
N SER A 120 2.30 -22.50 -2.73
CA SER A 120 0.89 -22.50 -3.12
C SER A 120 0.51 -21.40 -4.12
N VAL A 121 1.48 -20.59 -4.54
CA VAL A 121 1.37 -19.54 -5.54
C VAL A 121 2.55 -19.72 -6.48
N GLN A 122 2.30 -19.74 -7.78
CA GLN A 122 3.35 -19.90 -8.77
C GLN A 122 3.16 -18.84 -9.85
N ILE A 123 4.00 -17.81 -9.77
CA ILE A 123 3.92 -16.65 -10.65
C ILE A 123 5.14 -16.66 -11.58
N PRO A 124 4.95 -16.61 -12.90
CA PRO A 124 6.08 -16.44 -13.81
C PRO A 124 6.84 -15.14 -13.49
N ALA A 125 8.17 -15.17 -13.45
CA ALA A 125 9.00 -14.00 -13.13
C ALA A 125 8.69 -12.76 -13.99
N LEU A 126 8.25 -12.96 -15.25
CA LEU A 126 7.81 -11.87 -16.12
C LEU A 126 6.53 -11.19 -15.59
N THR A 127 5.59 -11.97 -15.05
CA THR A 127 4.35 -11.49 -14.44
C THR A 127 4.64 -10.71 -13.15
N GLU A 128 5.59 -11.18 -12.34
CA GLU A 128 6.05 -10.45 -11.14
C GLU A 128 6.65 -9.09 -11.52
N LEU A 129 7.52 -9.07 -12.52
CA LEU A 129 8.15 -7.83 -13.00
C LEU A 129 7.11 -6.87 -13.57
N ALA A 130 6.16 -7.38 -14.36
CA ALA A 130 5.06 -6.58 -14.90
C ALA A 130 4.19 -5.99 -13.78
N LEU A 131 3.90 -6.77 -12.74
CA LEU A 131 3.16 -6.31 -11.56
C LEU A 131 3.93 -5.22 -10.81
N ALA A 132 5.21 -5.41 -10.56
CA ALA A 132 6.06 -4.43 -9.88
C ALA A 132 6.11 -3.09 -10.63
N LEU A 133 6.24 -3.15 -11.97
CA LEU A 133 6.20 -1.95 -12.81
C LEU A 133 4.82 -1.27 -12.81
N LEU A 134 3.74 -2.05 -12.81
CA LEU A 134 2.38 -1.52 -12.70
C LEU A 134 2.16 -0.81 -11.37
N LEU A 135 2.56 -1.43 -10.26
CA LEU A 135 2.46 -0.86 -8.92
C LEU A 135 3.28 0.43 -8.79
N PHE A 136 4.51 0.43 -9.32
CA PHE A 136 5.34 1.63 -9.39
C PHE A 136 4.66 2.74 -10.19
N LEU A 137 4.07 2.43 -11.35
CA LEU A 137 3.38 3.43 -12.16
C LEU A 137 2.17 4.01 -11.41
N ILE A 138 1.39 3.18 -10.71
CA ILE A 138 0.29 3.63 -9.86
C ILE A 138 0.84 4.57 -8.79
N GLU A 139 1.85 4.16 -8.02
CA GLU A 139 2.43 5.02 -6.97
C GLU A 139 2.94 6.35 -7.57
N TYR A 140 3.68 6.30 -8.66
CA TYR A 140 4.25 7.48 -9.31
C TYR A 140 3.18 8.46 -9.81
N LEU A 141 2.10 7.96 -10.41
CA LEU A 141 0.99 8.80 -10.89
C LEU A 141 0.22 9.45 -9.73
N PHE A 142 0.02 8.72 -8.63
CA PHE A 142 -0.66 9.26 -7.45
C PHE A 142 0.21 10.26 -6.67
N ASP A 143 1.53 10.04 -6.61
CA ASP A 143 2.48 10.93 -5.93
C ASP A 143 2.70 12.24 -6.71
N GLY A 144 2.59 12.21 -8.04
CA GLY A 144 2.67 13.38 -8.92
C GLY A 144 1.53 14.39 -8.75
N ASN A 145 0.35 13.95 -8.33
CA ASN A 145 -0.83 14.81 -8.13
C ASN A 145 -0.80 15.63 -6.81
N GLY A 146 0.25 15.47 -5.98
CA GLY A 146 0.37 16.15 -4.68
C GLY A 146 1.35 17.35 -4.65
N LYS A 147 1.98 17.72 -5.79
CA LYS A 147 3.01 18.77 -5.83
C LYS A 147 2.85 19.71 -7.02
N GLU A 148 1.73 20.43 -7.09
CA GLU A 148 1.80 21.82 -7.59
C GLU A 148 2.60 22.64 -6.57
N LYS A 149 3.93 22.57 -6.68
CA LYS A 149 4.76 23.67 -6.23
C LYS A 149 4.67 24.73 -7.31
N THR A 150 3.73 25.66 -7.12
CA THR A 150 3.80 27.01 -7.65
C THR A 150 5.08 27.65 -7.12
N GLU A 151 6.13 27.65 -7.95
CA GLU A 151 7.15 28.70 -7.96
C GLU A 151 6.92 29.57 -9.19
#